data_AF-F3GL33-F1
#
_entry.id   AF-F3GL33-F1
#
_cell.length_a   1.000
_cell.length_b   1.000
_cell.length_c   1.000
_cell.angle_alpha   90.00
_cell.angle_beta   90.00
_cell.angle_gamma   90.00
#
_symmetry.space_group_name_H-M   'P 1'
#
loop_
_entity.id
_entity.type
_entity.pdbx_description
1 polymer ?
#
loop_
_entity_poly.entity_id
_entity_poly.type
_entity_poly.pdbx_seq_one_letter_code
_entity_poly.pdbx_strand_id
1 'polypeptide(L)' 'MTEDSHQTADILIIGGGLSGTMLAAQLLRRPGQRRILIIETRSELGRGEAYSATEPGHTLNGNAARM' A
#
# COMPACT_ATOMS: atom_id res chain seq x y z
N MET A 1 19.16 -26.01 10.45
CA MET A 1 18.47 -25.75 9.18
C MET A 1 17.85 -24.37 9.32
N THR A 2 18.67 -23.35 9.03
CA THR A 2 18.25 -21.95 9.15
C THR A 2 17.45 -21.66 7.90
N GLU A 3 16.13 -21.50 8.04
CA GLU A 3 15.32 -21.05 6.92
C GLU A 3 15.84 -19.68 6.47
N ASP A 4 16.10 -19.57 5.18
CA ASP A 4 16.49 -18.31 4.56
C ASP A 4 15.26 -17.40 4.57
N SER A 5 15.09 -16.61 5.63
CA SER A 5 13.93 -15.73 5.86
C SER A 5 13.88 -14.53 4.91
N HIS A 6 14.76 -14.48 3.91
CA HIS A 6 14.82 -13.41 2.93
C HIS A 6 13.70 -13.57 1.91
N GLN A 7 12.56 -12.94 2.20
CA GLN A 7 11.45 -12.86 1.26
C GLN A 7 11.90 -12.08 0.02
N THR A 8 11.99 -12.78 -1.12
CA THR A 8 12.41 -12.19 -2.39
C THR A 8 11.21 -11.58 -3.12
N ALA A 9 11.37 -10.34 -3.60
CA ALA A 9 10.36 -9.61 -4.37
C ALA A 9 11.03 -8.92 -5.56
N ASP A 10 10.28 -8.78 -6.65
CA ASP A 10 10.76 -8.07 -7.84
C ASP A 10 10.61 -6.55 -7.64
N ILE A 11 9.64 -6.15 -6.81
CA ILE A 11 9.33 -4.76 -6.48
C ILE A 11 9.03 -4.66 -4.98
N LEU A 12 9.73 -3.75 -4.30
CA LEU A 12 9.46 -3.35 -2.93
C LEU A 12 8.79 -1.98 -2.90
N ILE A 13 7.67 -1.85 -2.18
CA ILE A 13 6.96 -0.59 -1.96
C ILE A 13 7.00 -0.28 -0.46
N ILE A 14 7.51 0.89 -0.09
CA ILE A 14 7.52 1.39 1.28
C ILE A 14 6.38 2.40 1.44
N GLY A 15 5.44 2.10 2.32
CA GLY A 15 4.19 2.83 2.49
C GLY A 15 3.04 2.17 1.73
N GLY A 16 2.10 1.62 2.48
CA GLY A 16 0.87 0.99 2.02
C GLY A 16 -0.33 1.94 2.04
N GLY A 17 -0.14 3.26 2.00
CA GLY A 17 -1.23 4.21 1.78
C GLY A 17 -1.84 4.12 0.37
N LEU A 18 -2.69 5.09 0.01
CA LEU A 18 -3.40 5.12 -1.28
C LEU A 18 -2.44 4.93 -2.46
N SER A 19 -1.39 5.74 -2.53
CA SER A 19 -0.44 5.73 -3.66
C SER A 19 0.28 4.39 -3.81
N GLY A 20 0.83 3.83 -2.71
CA GLY A 20 1.56 2.56 -2.76
C GLY A 20 0.66 1.38 -3.11
N THR A 21 -0.54 1.34 -2.53
CA THR A 21 -1.53 0.29 -2.82
C THR A 21 -2.05 0.37 -4.26
N MET A 22 -2.36 1.58 -4.75
CA MET A 22 -2.79 1.77 -6.13
C MET A 22 -1.68 1.44 -7.13
N LEU A 23 -0.42 1.77 -6.81
CA LEU A 23 0.73 1.37 -7.62
C LEU A 23 0.84 -0.15 -7.70
N ALA A 24 0.79 -0.85 -6.55
CA ALA A 24 0.80 -2.32 -6.51
C ALA A 24 -0.34 -2.90 -7.36
N ALA A 25 -1.56 -2.41 -7.18
CA ALA A 25 -2.72 -2.84 -7.93
C ALA A 25 -2.54 -2.61 -9.44
N GLN A 26 -2.01 -1.46 -9.85
CA GLN A 26 -1.75 -1.16 -11.26
C GLN A 26 -0.66 -2.05 -11.87
N LEU A 27 0.38 -2.35 -11.10
CA LEU A 27 1.44 -3.27 -11.53
C LEU A 27 0.92 -4.70 -11.69
N LEU A 28 0.07 -5.17 -10.77
CA LEU A 28 -0.56 -6.49 -10.86
C LEU A 28 -1.54 -6.61 -12.02
N ARG A 29 -2.16 -5.51 -12.46
CA ARG A 29 -3.01 -5.48 -13.67
C ARG A 29 -2.24 -5.61 -14.98
N ARG A 30 -0.91 -5.42 -14.99
CA ARG A 30 -0.11 -5.58 -16.22
C ARG A 30 0.17 -7.06 -16.51
N PRO A 31 0.26 -7.48 -17.78
CA PRO A 31 0.66 -8.85 -18.12
C PRO A 31 2.02 -9.23 -17.52
N GLY A 32 2.21 -10.50 -17.18
CA GLY A 32 3.46 -11.04 -16.63
C GLY A 32 3.44 -11.24 -15.12
N GLN A 33 4.21 -12.23 -14.64
CA GLN A 33 4.30 -12.55 -13.22
C GLN A 33 5.28 -11.60 -12.53
N ARG A 34 4.87 -11.10 -11.36
CA ARG A 34 5.69 -10.23 -10.52
C ARG A 34 5.29 -10.38 -9.06
N ARG A 35 6.29 -10.39 -8.19
CA ARG A 35 6.15 -10.42 -6.74
C ARG A 35 6.35 -9.01 -6.20
N ILE A 36 5.31 -8.50 -5.56
CA ILE A 36 5.32 -7.17 -4.96
C ILE A 36 5.27 -7.35 -3.45
N LEU A 37 6.23 -6.77 -2.75
CA LEU A 37 6.23 -6.68 -1.30
C LEU A 37 5.88 -5.25 -0.90
N ILE A 38 4.93 -5.09 0.01
CA ILE A 38 4.56 -3.79 0.58
C ILE A 38 4.91 -3.80 2.06
N ILE A 39 5.66 -2.80 2.51
CA ILE A 39 5.91 -2.55 3.92
C ILE A 39 5.01 -1.39 4.36
N GLU A 40 4.06 -1.69 5.23
CA GLU A 40 3.15 -0.72 5.86
C GLU A 40 3.15 -0.96 7.37
N THR A 41 3.20 0.12 8.14
CA THR A 41 3.23 0.02 9.60
C THR A 41 1.83 -0.22 10.18
N ARG A 42 0.79 0.17 9.43
CA ARG A 42 -0.62 -0.06 9.78
C ARG A 42 -1.10 -1.46 9.39
N SER A 43 -2.19 -1.88 10.04
CA SER A 43 -2.87 -3.14 9.76
C SER A 43 -3.63 -3.14 8.42
N GLU A 44 -3.99 -1.97 7.90
CA GLU A 44 -4.78 -1.81 6.68
C GLU A 44 -3.98 -1.08 5.59
N LEU A 45 -4.01 -1.64 4.39
CA LEU A 45 -3.50 -0.99 3.19
C LEU A 45 -4.53 0.02 2.63
N GLY A 46 -4.08 0.89 1.74
CA GLY A 46 -4.87 1.87 1.01
C GLY A 46 -5.16 3.15 1.79
N ARG A 47 -5.26 3.10 3.12
CA ARG A 47 -5.69 4.26 3.90
C ARG A 47 -4.59 5.30 4.12
N GLY A 48 -3.38 4.85 4.50
CA GLY A 48 -2.25 5.72 4.80
C GLY A 48 -2.61 6.82 5.80
N GLU A 49 -1.87 7.94 5.81
CA GLU A 49 -2.21 9.08 6.69
C GLU A 49 -3.58 9.68 6.35
N ALA A 50 -3.85 9.85 5.06
CA ALA A 50 -5.02 10.58 4.57
C ALA A 50 -6.36 9.98 5.04
N TYR A 51 -6.48 8.65 5.05
CA TYR A 51 -7.77 8.01 5.36
C TYR A 51 -7.78 7.21 6.66
N SER A 52 -6.69 7.23 7.45
CA SER A 52 -6.62 6.51 8.75
C SER A 52 -6.91 7.39 9.96
N ALA A 53 -7.00 8.71 9.80
CA ALA A 53 -7.26 9.61 10.92
C ALA A 53 -8.63 9.32 11.56
N THR A 54 -8.66 9.24 12.89
CA THR A 54 -9.86 9.00 13.69
C THR A 54 -10.41 10.27 14.33
N GLU A 55 -9.68 11.37 14.24
CA GLU A 55 -10.08 12.67 14.75
C GLU A 55 -11.26 13.24 13.93
N PRO A 56 -12.36 13.65 14.58
CA PRO A 56 -13.55 14.12 13.86
C PRO A 56 -13.34 15.36 12.98
N GLY A 57 -12.28 16.13 13.26
CA GLY A 57 -11.91 17.32 12.49
C GLY A 57 -10.99 17.05 11.31
N HIS A 58 -10.59 15.81 11.08
CA HIS A 58 -9.71 15.49 9.95
C HIS A 58 -10.43 15.77 8.64
N THR A 59 -9.81 16.58 7.80
CA THR A 59 -10.34 16.92 6.49
C THR A 59 -9.32 16.57 5.43
N LEU A 60 -9.85 16.24 4.25
CA LEU A 60 -9.06 16.02 3.06
C LEU A 60 -9.17 17.24 2.15
N ASN A 61 -8.11 17.49 1.39
CA ASN A 61 -8.09 18.55 0.38
C ASN A 61 -9.10 18.32 -0.77
N GLY A 62 -9.71 17.13 -0.83
CA GLY A 62 -10.70 16.76 -1.83
C GLY A 62 -11.75 15.80 -1.26
N ASN A 63 -12.85 15.63 -2.00
CA ASN A 63 -13.92 14.72 -1.61
C ASN A 63 -13.47 13.26 -1.76
N ALA A 64 -13.39 12.54 -0.63
CA ALA A 64 -13.04 11.13 -0.57
C ALA A 64 -13.91 10.22 -1.44
N ALA A 65 -15.21 10.50 -1.56
CA ALA A 65 -16.15 9.69 -2.33
C ALA A 65 -16.03 9.87 -3.86
N ARG A 66 -15.16 10.78 -4.32
CA ARG A 66 -14.93 11.06 -5.75
C ARG A 66 -13.54 10.62 -6.24
N MET A 67 -12.75 10.01 -5.36
CA MET A 67 -11.44 9.41 -5.67
C MET A 67 -11.59 7.91 -5.84
#